data_AF-A0A933H467-F1
#
_entry.id   AF-A0A933H467-F1
#
_cell.length_a   1.000
_cell.length_b   1.000
_cell.length_c   1.000
_cell.angle_alpha   90.00
_cell.angle_beta   90.00
_cell.angle_gamma   90.00
#
_symmetry.space_group_name_H-M   'P 1'
#
loop_
_entity.id
_entity.type
_entity.pdbx_description
1 polymer ?
#
loop_
_entity_poly.entity_id
_entity_poly.type
_entity_poly.pdbx_seq_one_letter_code
_entity_poly.pdbx_strand_id
1 'polypeptide(L)' 'MSESPPRACPRCAGRLRSGKYADVPLEMCADCHGVLIGQKSLHPLLRAMTVELVKSIDLDQEI' A
#
# COMPACT_ATOMS: atom_id res chain seq x y z
N MET A 1 13.10 13.57 -22.07
CA MET A 1 12.98 12.67 -20.90
C MET A 1 12.03 13.36 -19.93
N SER A 2 10.83 12.85 -19.76
CA SER A 2 9.76 13.53 -19.01
C SER A 2 9.77 13.04 -17.56
N GLU A 3 10.53 13.71 -16.70
CA GLU A 3 10.57 13.38 -15.28
C GLU A 3 9.33 13.96 -14.59
N SER A 4 8.48 13.11 -14.02
CA SER A 4 7.32 13.57 -13.24
C SER A 4 7.80 14.15 -11.91
N PRO A 5 7.24 15.29 -11.44
CA PRO A 5 7.72 15.93 -10.22
C PRO A 5 7.64 14.98 -9.02
N PRO A 6 8.58 15.09 -8.05
CA PRO A 6 8.53 14.29 -6.83
C PRO A 6 7.21 14.55 -6.10
N ARG A 7 6.41 13.51 -5.90
CA ARG A 7 5.09 13.63 -5.27
C ARG A 7 5.26 13.86 -3.77
N ALA A 8 4.67 14.92 -3.24
CA ALA A 8 4.53 15.14 -1.81
C ALA A 8 3.25 14.46 -1.29
N CYS A 9 3.19 14.18 0.01
CA CYS A 9 1.98 13.63 0.62
C CYS A 9 0.81 14.63 0.46
N PRO A 10 -0.32 14.26 -0.17
CA PRO A 10 -1.44 15.18 -0.38
C PRO A 10 -2.15 15.58 0.92
N ARG A 11 -1.96 14.83 2.01
CA ARG A 11 -2.58 15.09 3.31
C ARG A 11 -1.81 16.12 4.16
N CYS A 12 -0.48 16.09 4.10
CA CYS A 12 0.36 16.87 5.02
C CYS A 12 1.58 17.54 4.36
N ALA A 13 1.71 17.46 3.03
CA ALA A 13 2.87 17.87 2.25
C ALA A 13 4.21 17.20 2.61
N GLY A 14 4.17 16.20 3.50
CA GLY A 14 5.32 15.44 3.96
C GLY A 14 6.03 14.61 2.88
N ARG A 15 7.25 14.16 3.19
CA ARG A 15 8.07 13.37 2.26
C ARG A 15 7.49 11.96 2.10
N LEU A 16 7.28 11.56 0.86
CA LEU A 16 6.95 10.18 0.51
C LEU A 16 8.23 9.33 0.35
N ARG A 17 8.17 8.09 0.82
CA ARG A 17 9.21 7.08 0.66
C ARG A 17 8.64 5.90 -0.11
N SER A 18 9.34 5.47 -1.16
CA SER A 18 8.96 4.28 -1.92
C SER A 18 9.05 3.04 -1.03
N GLY A 19 8.07 2.17 -1.18
CA GLY A 19 7.98 0.87 -0.52
C GLY A 19 7.18 -0.11 -1.36
N LYS A 20 6.94 -1.29 -0.79
CA LYS A 20 6.09 -2.30 -1.41
C LYS A 20 5.36 -3.14 -0.35
N TYR A 21 4.18 -3.64 -0.71
CA TYR A 21 3.44 -4.65 0.04
C TYR A 21 3.09 -5.81 -0.89
N ALA A 22 3.52 -7.03 -0.57
CA ALA A 22 3.31 -8.22 -1.40
C ALA A 22 3.59 -7.95 -2.90
N ASP A 23 4.73 -7.33 -3.17
CA ASP A 23 5.22 -6.90 -4.49
C ASP A 23 4.42 -5.80 -5.21
N VAL A 24 3.41 -5.23 -4.55
CA VAL A 24 2.69 -4.05 -5.04
C VAL A 24 3.44 -2.77 -4.61
N PRO A 25 3.89 -1.92 -5.56
CA PRO A 25 4.58 -0.68 -5.22
C PRO A 25 3.63 0.33 -4.58
N LEU A 26 4.12 0.99 -3.53
CA LEU A 26 3.39 2.01 -2.77
C LEU A 26 4.35 3.10 -2.27
N GLU A 27 3.80 4.23 -1.86
CA GLU A 27 4.55 5.34 -1.28
C GLU A 27 4.04 5.63 0.13
N MET A 28 4.91 5.63 1.14
CA MET A 28 4.55 5.90 2.53
C MET A 28 5.02 7.28 2.95
N CYS A 29 4.16 8.05 3.61
CA CYS A 29 4.53 9.33 4.19
C CYS A 29 5.29 9.13 5.51
N ALA A 30 6.46 9.74 5.64
CA ALA A 30 7.26 9.69 6.86
C ALA A 30 6.65 10.49 8.04
N ASP A 31 5.74 11.43 7.75
CA ASP A 31 5.22 12.37 8.74
C ASP A 31 3.84 11.96 9.28
N CYS A 32 2.91 11.58 8.38
CA CYS A 32 1.54 11.21 8.77
C CYS A 32 1.25 9.70 8.67
N HIS A 33 2.23 8.89 8.25
CA HIS A 33 2.14 7.44 8.04
C HIS A 33 1.07 6.99 7.03
N GLY A 34 0.54 7.92 6.22
CA GLY A 34 -0.39 7.60 5.15
C GLY A 34 0.29 6.87 3.99
N VAL A 35 -0.48 6.00 3.32
CA VAL A 35 -0.04 5.29 2.12
C VAL A 35 -0.67 5.94 0.89
N LEU A 36 0.15 6.40 -0.03
CA LEU A 36 -0.26 6.82 -1.37
C LEU A 36 -0.09 5.63 -2.32
N ILE A 37 -1.17 5.28 -3.02
CA ILE A 37 -1.19 4.19 -3.98
C ILE A 37 -1.80 4.66 -5.29
N GLY A 38 -1.20 4.23 -6.40
CA GLY A 38 -1.77 4.44 -7.72
C GLY A 38 -3.05 3.61 -7.90
N GLN A 39 -4.05 4.18 -8.58
CA GLN A 39 -5.35 3.52 -8.77
C GLN A 39 -5.24 2.11 -9.39
N LYS A 40 -4.32 1.91 -10.35
CA LYS A 40 -4.08 0.59 -10.98
C LYS A 40 -3.52 -0.46 -10.01
N SER A 41 -2.87 -0.04 -8.94
CA SER A 41 -2.25 -0.90 -7.93
C SER A 41 -3.19 -1.25 -6.77
N LEU A 42 -4.33 -0.56 -6.64
CA LEU A 42 -5.27 -0.77 -5.53
C LEU A 42 -5.85 -2.19 -5.52
N HIS A 43 -6.29 -2.68 -6.67
CA HIS A 43 -6.93 -4.00 -6.76
C HIS A 43 -5.95 -5.16 -6.48
N PRO A 44 -4.71 -5.16 -7.03
CA PRO A 44 -3.67 -6.10 -6.62
C PRO A 44 -3.34 -6.05 -5.13
N LEU A 45 -3.27 -4.85 -4.54
CA LEU A 45 -3.00 -4.68 -3.11
C LEU A 45 -4.09 -5.35 -2.25
N LEU A 46 -5.36 -5.02 -2.51
CA LEU A 46 -6.49 -5.58 -1.76
C LEU A 46 -6.50 -7.11 -1.84
N ARG A 47 -6.25 -7.67 -3.04
CA ARG A 47 -6.15 -9.12 -3.22
C ARG A 47 -5.05 -9.74 -2.35
N ALA A 48 -3.86 -9.14 -2.33
CA ALA A 48 -2.75 -9.63 -1.53
C ALA A 48 -3.06 -9.58 -0.02
N MET A 49 -3.69 -8.49 0.43
CA MET A 49 -4.12 -8.36 1.83
C MET A 49 -5.17 -9.40 2.22
N THR A 50 -6.14 -9.70 1.37
CA THR A 50 -7.14 -10.74 1.63
C THR A 50 -6.50 -12.11 1.80
N VAL A 51 -5.53 -12.47 0.96
CA VAL A 51 -4.84 -13.76 1.05
C VAL A 51 -4.10 -13.90 2.38
N GLU A 52 -3.38 -12.86 2.80
CA GLU A 52 -2.68 -12.86 4.09
C GLU A 52 -3.64 -12.93 5.27
N LEU A 53 -4.78 -12.23 5.19
CA LEU A 53 -5.82 -12.30 6.22
C LEU A 53 -6.41 -13.72 6.34
N VAL A 54 -6.74 -14.36 5.21
CA VAL A 54 -7.29 -15.72 5.20
C VAL A 54 -6.32 -16.73 5.82
N LYS A 55 -5.01 -16.60 5.56
CA LYS A 55 -4.00 -17.48 6.19
C LYS A 55 -3.91 -17.31 7.70
N SER A 56 -4.32 -16.16 8.23
CA SER A 56 -4.30 -15.89 9.68
C SER A 56 -5.55 -16.37 10.42
N ILE A 57 -6.54 -16.88 9.69
CA ILE A 57 -7.79 -17.39 10.26
C ILE A 57 -7.79 -18.91 10.10
N ASP A 58 -7.83 -19.66 11.22
CA ASP A 58 -8.09 -21.10 11.20
C ASP A 58 -9.58 -21.34 10.87
N LEU A 59 -9.88 -21.51 9.59
CA LEU A 59 -11.23 -21.82 9.11
C LEU A 59 -11.67 -23.26 9.42
N ASP A 60 -10.74 -24.08 9.92
CA ASP A 60 -10.96 -25.49 10.29
C ASP A 60 -11.29 -25.70 11.78
N GLN A 61 -11.52 -24.63 12.56
CA GLN A 61 -12.04 -24.76 13.93
C GLN A 61 -13.52 -25.19 13.86
N GLU A 62 -13.77 -26.50 13.92
CA GLU A 62 -15.09 -27.07 14.16
C GLU A 62 -15.70 -26.45 15.44
N ILE A 63 -16.89 -25.86 15.33
CA ILE A 63 -17.73 -25.41 16.45
C ILE A 63 -18.50 -26.62 17.00
#